data_AF-W2T4X9-F1
#
_entry.id   AF-W2T4X9-F1
#
_cell.length_a   1.000
_cell.length_b   1.000
_cell.length_c   1.000
_cell.angle_alpha   90.00
_cell.angle_beta   90.00
_cell.angle_gamma   90.00
#
_symmetry.space_group_name_H-M   'P 1'
#
loop_
_entity.id
_entity.type
_entity.pdbx_description
1 polymer ?
#
loop_
_entity_poly.entity_id
_entity_poly.type
_entity_poly.pdbx_seq_one_letter_code
_entity_poly.pdbx_strand_id
1 'polypeptide(L)'
;MGFTSMISGFFPVFPHSSSLSRTMVSVSAGTKTQSIWVVAFVATVAIDVMQGLAIAILFALFTTSVCVLRFDSPLLFTNVERFRKIVDKLAKDWDGVKCCGKIDKRHLIPGEKTEKHEIASNSSHTTKKYLIIDCSGFAYVDVMGVNGLKEIYEEMKAKNIQVSFAAAKAPVRELFEASGLYATVAKTNFYPTIYDAVSYAQLEKSTLQMDEVVLHENSYANSIVNTTDETFESSDTSNGHKSVESSRTRH
;
A
#
# COMPACT_ATOMS: atom_id res chain seq x y z
N MET A 1 36.33 -33.17 -8.88
CA MET A 1 35.53 -33.59 -7.71
C MET A 1 36.23 -33.32 -6.38
N GLY A 2 37.53 -33.63 -6.20
CA GLY A 2 38.23 -33.39 -4.92
C GLY A 2 38.34 -31.91 -4.49
N PHE A 3 38.72 -31.02 -5.42
CA PHE A 3 38.90 -29.58 -5.10
C PHE A 3 37.58 -28.85 -4.78
N THR A 4 36.48 -29.25 -5.43
CA THR A 4 35.14 -28.71 -5.17
C THR A 4 34.59 -29.14 -3.81
N SER A 5 34.93 -30.34 -3.34
CA SER A 5 34.55 -30.83 -2.01
C SER A 5 35.33 -30.18 -0.85
N MET A 6 36.56 -29.69 -1.10
CA MET A 6 37.28 -28.92 -0.06
C MET A 6 36.64 -27.56 0.20
N ILE A 7 36.10 -26.89 -0.83
CA ILE A 7 35.44 -25.59 -0.70
C ILE A 7 34.04 -25.73 -0.08
N SER A 8 33.31 -26.82 -0.37
CA SER A 8 31.98 -27.05 0.22
C SER A 8 32.01 -27.38 1.72
N GLY A 9 33.17 -27.69 2.30
CA GLY A 9 33.30 -27.99 3.74
C GLY A 9 33.17 -26.77 4.66
N PHE A 10 33.27 -25.55 4.12
CA PHE A 10 33.17 -24.30 4.89
C PHE A 10 31.73 -23.78 5.04
N PHE A 11 30.76 -24.38 4.36
CA PHE A 11 29.35 -24.00 4.41
C PHE A 11 28.49 -25.26 4.58
N PRO A 12 27.37 -25.21 5.32
CA PRO A 12 26.47 -26.35 5.46
C PRO A 12 25.70 -26.60 4.16
N VAL A 13 26.35 -27.24 3.20
CA VAL A 13 25.81 -27.53 1.86
C VAL A 13 25.66 -29.04 1.69
N PHE A 14 24.52 -29.47 1.15
CA PHE A 14 24.25 -30.88 0.87
C PHE A 14 25.18 -31.44 -0.23
N PRO A 15 25.55 -32.74 -0.19
CA PRO A 15 26.46 -33.32 -1.18
C PRO A 15 25.91 -33.19 -2.61
N HIS A 16 26.68 -32.54 -3.48
CA HIS A 16 26.29 -32.34 -4.88
C HIS A 16 26.49 -33.61 -5.71
N SER A 17 25.46 -34.01 -6.46
CA SER A 17 25.53 -35.07 -7.49
C SER A 17 25.50 -34.45 -8.88
N SER A 18 26.23 -35.04 -9.83
CA SER A 18 26.19 -34.64 -11.25
C SER A 18 24.78 -34.85 -11.81
N SER A 19 24.09 -33.77 -12.17
CA SER A 19 22.72 -33.82 -12.67
C SER A 19 22.68 -34.25 -14.15
N LEU A 20 22.58 -35.56 -14.41
CA LEU A 20 22.47 -36.17 -15.75
C LEU A 20 21.43 -35.49 -16.66
N SER A 21 20.26 -35.13 -16.11
CA SER A 21 19.17 -34.52 -16.88
C SER A 21 19.55 -33.14 -17.45
N ARG A 22 20.29 -32.32 -16.70
CA ARG A 22 20.72 -30.99 -17.14
C ARG A 22 21.85 -31.07 -18.17
N THR A 23 22.76 -32.02 -18.00
CA THR A 23 23.83 -32.28 -18.98
C THR A 23 23.27 -32.79 -20.31
N MET A 24 22.28 -33.69 -20.29
CA MET A 24 21.67 -34.24 -21.50
C MET A 24 20.95 -33.18 -22.35
N VAL A 25 20.25 -32.24 -21.71
CA VAL A 25 19.62 -31.10 -22.41
C VAL A 25 20.68 -30.19 -23.03
N SER A 26 21.79 -29.90 -22.32
CA SER A 26 22.87 -29.07 -22.88
C SER A 26 23.59 -29.74 -24.06
N VAL A 27 23.78 -31.07 -24.03
CA VAL A 27 24.37 -31.83 -25.16
C VAL A 27 23.42 -31.85 -26.35
N SER A 28 22.12 -32.02 -26.12
CA SER A 28 21.10 -32.03 -27.18
C SER A 28 20.90 -30.65 -27.81
N ALA A 29 21.11 -29.57 -27.03
CA ALA A 29 21.12 -28.19 -27.51
C ALA A 29 22.41 -27.81 -28.27
N GLY A 30 23.35 -28.74 -28.45
CA GLY A 30 24.59 -28.52 -29.21
C GLY A 30 25.60 -27.60 -28.52
N THR A 31 25.49 -27.37 -27.21
CA THR A 31 26.37 -26.45 -26.48
C THR A 31 27.76 -27.07 -26.30
N LYS A 32 28.80 -26.46 -26.89
CA LYS A 32 30.19 -26.98 -26.85
C LYS A 32 31.06 -26.37 -25.74
N THR A 33 30.58 -25.36 -25.03
CA THR A 33 31.38 -24.54 -24.10
C THR A 33 30.92 -24.68 -22.64
N GLN A 34 31.88 -24.68 -21.71
CA GLN A 34 31.63 -24.77 -20.26
C GLN A 34 30.98 -23.50 -19.66
N SER A 35 30.85 -22.43 -20.46
CA SER A 35 30.25 -21.15 -20.07
C SER A 35 28.75 -21.23 -19.78
N ILE A 36 28.05 -22.28 -20.21
CA ILE A 36 26.62 -22.45 -19.96
C ILE A 36 26.28 -22.50 -18.45
N TRP A 37 27.16 -23.11 -17.64
CA TRP A 37 26.98 -23.19 -16.19
C TRP A 37 27.14 -21.84 -15.50
N VAL A 38 28.07 -21.03 -16.01
CA VAL A 38 28.29 -19.67 -15.51
C VAL A 38 27.08 -18.80 -15.85
N VAL A 39 26.59 -18.86 -17.09
CA VAL A 39 25.42 -18.10 -17.54
C VAL A 39 24.17 -18.52 -16.77
N ALA A 40 23.94 -19.83 -16.57
CA ALA A 40 22.79 -20.33 -15.82
C ALA A 40 22.84 -19.92 -14.33
N PHE A 41 24.02 -19.98 -13.69
CA PHE A 41 24.20 -19.54 -12.31
C PHE A 41 23.94 -18.05 -12.15
N VAL A 42 24.57 -17.23 -13.01
CA VAL A 42 24.40 -15.77 -13.00
C VAL A 42 22.94 -15.40 -13.29
N ALA A 43 22.29 -16.07 -14.26
CA ALA A 43 20.88 -15.83 -14.58
C ALA A 43 19.96 -16.19 -13.41
N THR A 44 20.18 -17.33 -12.74
CA THR A 44 19.35 -17.75 -11.59
C THR A 44 19.49 -16.75 -10.44
N VAL A 45 20.72 -16.38 -10.09
CA VAL A 45 20.98 -15.38 -9.03
C VAL A 45 20.38 -14.03 -9.39
N ALA A 46 20.54 -13.57 -10.63
CA ALA A 46 19.99 -12.29 -11.06
C ALA A 46 18.45 -12.29 -11.02
N ILE A 47 17.80 -13.37 -11.46
CA ILE A 47 16.32 -13.48 -11.47
C ILE A 47 15.77 -13.53 -10.03
N ASP A 48 16.34 -14.37 -9.17
CA ASP A 48 15.89 -14.50 -7.77
C ASP A 48 16.12 -13.21 -6.97
N VAL A 49 17.26 -12.52 -7.19
CA VAL A 49 17.55 -11.24 -6.52
C VAL A 49 16.60 -10.15 -6.98
N MET A 50 16.30 -10.06 -8.28
CA MET A 50 15.37 -9.05 -8.80
C MET A 50 13.94 -9.28 -8.30
N GLN A 51 13.47 -10.54 -8.24
CA GLN A 51 12.17 -10.88 -7.67
C GLN A 51 12.13 -10.63 -6.16
N GLY A 52 13.17 -11.02 -5.43
CA GLY A 52 13.28 -10.76 -3.99
C GLY A 52 13.29 -9.26 -3.68
N LEU A 53 14.03 -8.47 -4.44
CA LEU A 53 14.05 -7.01 -4.32
C LEU A 53 12.69 -6.40 -4.64
N ALA A 54 12.02 -6.86 -5.70
CA ALA A 54 10.68 -6.39 -6.06
C ALA A 54 9.66 -6.66 -4.95
N ILE A 55 9.66 -7.88 -4.39
CA ILE A 55 8.78 -8.25 -3.26
C ILE A 55 9.12 -7.40 -2.02
N ALA A 56 10.40 -7.19 -1.74
CA ALA A 56 10.84 -6.38 -0.60
C ALA A 56 10.43 -4.92 -0.75
N ILE A 57 10.57 -4.33 -1.93
CA ILE A 57 10.13 -2.95 -2.22
C ILE A 57 8.61 -2.87 -2.12
N LEU A 58 7.87 -3.82 -2.70
CA LEU A 58 6.41 -3.85 -2.63
C LEU A 58 5.92 -3.99 -1.18
N PHE A 59 6.54 -4.86 -0.38
CA PHE A 59 6.25 -4.99 1.04
C PHE A 59 6.60 -3.72 1.83
N ALA A 60 7.74 -3.08 1.54
CA ALA A 60 8.13 -1.82 2.15
C ALA A 60 7.09 -0.73 1.85
N LEU A 61 6.71 -0.55 0.58
CA LEU A 61 5.64 0.37 0.16
C LEU A 61 4.28 -0.01 0.75
N PHE A 62 4.04 -1.29 0.99
CA PHE A 62 2.84 -1.74 1.68
C PHE A 62 2.79 -1.22 3.12
N THR A 63 3.89 -1.40 3.86
CA THR A 63 4.02 -1.00 5.26
C THR A 63 4.11 0.51 5.49
N THR A 64 4.67 1.29 4.56
CA THR A 64 4.84 2.74 4.74
C THR A 64 3.52 3.53 4.66
N SER A 65 2.43 2.95 4.16
CA SER A 65 1.14 3.66 4.06
C SER A 65 0.31 3.63 5.35
N VAL A 66 0.78 2.97 6.41
CA VAL A 66 0.11 2.92 7.72
C VAL A 66 1.04 3.45 8.80
N CYS A 67 0.62 4.48 9.52
CA CYS A 67 1.34 5.05 10.64
C CYS A 67 0.67 4.69 11.95
N VAL A 68 1.46 4.43 12.97
CA VAL A 68 0.96 4.42 14.35
C VAL A 68 1.66 5.53 15.12
N LEU A 69 0.88 6.50 15.58
CA LEU A 69 1.33 7.59 16.44
C LEU A 69 0.99 7.26 17.89
N ARG A 70 2.04 7.05 18.70
CA ARG A 70 1.92 6.89 20.15
C ARG A 70 2.33 8.16 20.87
N PHE A 71 1.47 8.62 21.79
CA PHE A 71 1.73 9.79 22.61
C PHE A 71 1.52 9.45 24.10
N ASP A 72 2.62 9.31 24.83
CA ASP A 72 2.63 8.96 26.26
C ASP A 72 2.42 10.21 27.15
N SER A 73 1.31 10.92 26.98
CA SER A 73 0.98 12.09 27.82
C SER A 73 -0.54 12.37 27.82
N PRO A 74 -1.10 12.94 28.91
CA PRO A 74 -2.46 13.44 28.90
C PRO A 74 -2.67 14.47 27.78
N LEU A 75 -3.83 14.44 27.15
CA LEU A 75 -4.18 15.39 26.11
C LEU A 75 -5.04 16.49 26.72
N LEU A 76 -4.36 17.55 27.15
CA LEU A 76 -4.94 18.71 27.82
C LEU A 76 -4.71 19.98 27.00
N PHE A 77 -5.43 21.06 27.31
CA PHE A 77 -5.23 22.38 26.71
C PHE A 77 -3.76 22.84 26.68
N THR A 78 -2.94 22.46 27.67
CA THR A 78 -1.53 22.87 27.73
C THR A 78 -0.62 22.16 26.72
N ASN A 79 -1.07 21.04 26.14
CA ASN A 79 -0.24 20.15 25.34
C ASN A 79 -0.87 19.77 23.99
N VAL A 80 -2.13 20.13 23.76
CA VAL A 80 -2.87 19.80 22.54
C VAL A 80 -2.21 20.40 21.30
N GLU A 81 -1.63 21.60 21.41
CA GLU A 81 -0.91 22.26 20.31
C GLU A 81 0.39 21.52 20.00
N ARG A 82 1.06 20.93 21.01
CA ARG A 82 2.24 20.10 20.80
C ARG A 82 1.86 18.85 20.02
N PHE A 83 0.77 18.19 20.42
CA PHE A 83 0.26 17.02 19.72
C PHE A 83 -0.07 17.34 18.26
N ARG A 84 -0.78 18.44 18.00
CA ARG A 84 -1.08 18.92 16.64
C ARG A 84 0.18 19.15 15.81
N LYS A 85 1.18 19.85 16.36
CA LYS A 85 2.47 20.05 15.67
C LYS A 85 3.17 18.74 15.32
N ILE A 86 3.08 17.71 16.16
CA ILE A 86 3.64 16.39 15.88
C ILE A 86 2.89 15.73 14.71
N VAL A 87 1.56 15.76 14.72
CA VAL A 87 0.73 15.22 13.64
C VAL A 87 0.99 15.95 12.31
N ASP A 88 1.08 17.27 12.34
CA ASP A 88 1.39 18.06 11.14
C ASP A 88 2.79 17.77 10.59
N LYS A 89 3.78 17.60 11.47
CA LYS A 89 5.12 17.20 11.06
C LYS A 89 5.08 15.81 10.42
N LEU A 90 4.37 14.87 11.03
CA LEU A 90 4.22 13.51 10.50
C LEU A 90 3.53 13.49 9.14
N ALA A 91 2.49 14.32 8.95
CA ALA A 91 1.80 14.45 7.67
C ALA A 91 2.73 14.97 6.57
N LYS A 92 3.62 15.92 6.89
CA LYS A 92 4.63 16.45 5.94
C LYS A 92 5.73 15.45 5.64
N ASP A 93 6.24 14.76 6.66
CA ASP A 93 7.29 13.74 6.51
C ASP A 93 6.79 12.53 5.70
N TRP A 94 5.48 12.34 5.60
CA TRP A 94 4.88 11.33 4.75
C TRP A 94 5.04 11.61 3.27
N ASP A 95 4.94 12.87 2.87
CA ASP A 95 5.17 13.29 1.49
C ASP A 95 6.67 13.21 1.14
N GLY A 96 7.55 13.35 2.13
CA GLY A 96 8.99 13.25 2.00
C GLY A 96 9.58 11.93 2.50
N VAL A 97 9.11 10.77 2.02
CA VAL A 97 9.73 9.42 2.16
C VAL A 97 10.67 9.25 3.38
N LYS A 98 10.17 9.44 4.61
CA LYS A 98 10.93 9.16 5.84
C LYS A 98 10.08 8.59 6.98
N CYS A 99 8.97 7.94 6.65
CA CYS A 99 8.11 7.33 7.65
C CYS A 99 8.35 5.82 7.75
N CYS A 100 9.49 5.40 8.31
CA CYS A 100 9.51 4.18 9.11
C CYS A 100 10.80 4.06 9.94
N GLY A 101 10.64 3.86 11.25
CA GLY A 101 11.68 3.34 12.13
C GLY A 101 12.26 4.37 13.11
N LYS A 102 11.75 4.31 14.35
CA LYS A 102 12.20 5.02 15.57
C LYS A 102 11.74 6.47 15.72
N ILE A 103 10.66 6.64 16.46
CA ILE A 103 10.52 7.80 17.34
C ILE A 103 11.49 7.57 18.51
N ASP A 104 12.76 7.91 18.32
CA ASP A 104 13.74 7.87 19.40
C ASP A 104 13.38 8.94 20.44
N LYS A 105 13.21 8.48 21.70
CA LYS A 105 13.21 9.32 22.88
C LYS A 105 14.60 9.99 22.99
N ARG A 106 14.73 11.24 22.52
CA ARG A 106 15.80 12.22 22.87
C ARG A 106 15.49 13.53 22.11
N HIS A 107 14.87 14.51 22.75
CA HIS A 107 15.52 15.67 23.37
C HIS A 107 16.42 16.49 22.41
N LEU A 108 16.02 17.76 22.24
CA LEU A 108 16.80 18.96 21.91
C LEU A 108 18.17 18.77 21.23
N ILE A 109 18.32 19.29 20.00
CA ILE A 109 19.25 20.36 19.54
C ILE A 109 18.96 20.59 18.03
N PRO A 110 18.76 21.83 17.55
CA PRO A 110 18.61 22.12 16.13
C PRO A 110 19.98 22.26 15.45
N GLY A 111 20.25 21.40 14.47
CA GLY A 111 21.35 21.60 13.53
C GLY A 111 22.06 20.32 13.16
N GLU A 112 21.64 19.68 12.07
CA GLU A 112 22.57 19.28 11.01
C GLU A 112 21.79 19.00 9.73
N LYS A 113 22.20 19.69 8.65
CA LYS A 113 21.73 19.46 7.29
C LYS A 113 22.47 18.23 6.78
N THR A 114 21.75 17.24 6.26
CA THR A 114 22.36 16.23 5.39
C THR A 114 21.49 16.08 4.16
N GLU A 115 22.02 16.61 3.06
CA GLU A 115 21.53 16.49 1.69
C GLU A 115 21.35 15.01 1.33
N LYS A 116 20.19 14.65 0.77
CA LYS A 116 20.03 13.42 -0.02
C LYS A 116 19.07 13.65 -1.17
N HIS A 117 19.67 13.61 -2.36
CA HIS A 117 19.14 13.33 -3.69
C HIS A 117 17.66 12.93 -3.73
N GLU A 118 16.84 13.85 -4.23
CA GLU A 118 15.47 13.62 -4.66
C GLU A 118 15.49 12.88 -6.01
N ILE A 119 15.05 11.63 -6.02
CA ILE A 119 14.49 11.03 -7.22
C ILE A 119 12.99 11.24 -7.12
N ALA A 120 12.56 12.43 -7.55
CA ALA A 120 11.16 12.76 -7.75
C ALA A 120 10.58 11.85 -8.84
N SER A 121 9.95 10.75 -8.43
CA SER A 121 9.03 10.03 -9.30
C SER A 121 7.67 10.69 -9.17
N ASN A 122 7.41 11.63 -10.09
CA ASN A 122 6.10 12.17 -10.36
C ASN A 122 5.17 11.01 -10.80
N SER A 123 4.39 10.48 -9.86
CA SER A 123 3.19 9.71 -10.19
C SER A 123 2.08 10.17 -9.25
N SER A 124 1.20 10.98 -9.80
CA SER A 124 0.04 11.57 -9.12
C SER A 124 -1.07 10.55 -8.93
N HIS A 125 -0.78 9.42 -8.28
CA HIS A 125 -1.81 8.60 -7.64
C HIS A 125 -1.79 8.95 -6.15
N THR A 126 -2.80 9.68 -5.70
CA THR A 126 -2.94 10.02 -4.28
C THR A 126 -3.34 8.77 -3.51
N THR A 127 -2.36 7.93 -3.18
CA THR A 127 -2.58 6.75 -2.35
C THR A 127 -3.13 7.20 -1.00
N LYS A 128 -4.31 6.66 -0.64
CA LYS A 128 -4.94 6.93 0.65
C LYS A 128 -4.00 6.49 1.77
N LYS A 129 -3.75 7.38 2.73
CA LYS A 129 -2.81 7.15 3.83
C LYS A 129 -3.60 6.86 5.10
N TYR A 130 -3.04 6.07 6.01
CA TYR A 130 -3.70 5.69 7.26
C TYR A 130 -2.87 6.16 8.46
N LEU A 131 -3.47 6.97 9.33
CA LEU A 131 -2.89 7.42 10.58
C LEU A 131 -3.68 6.81 11.75
N ILE A 132 -3.03 5.97 12.53
CA ILE A 132 -3.60 5.34 13.71
C ILE A 132 -3.06 6.07 14.95
N ILE A 133 -3.94 6.67 15.73
CA ILE A 133 -3.59 7.32 16.99
C ILE A 133 -3.78 6.30 18.12
N ASP A 134 -2.68 5.94 18.76
CA ASP A 134 -2.68 5.07 19.93
C ASP A 134 -3.09 5.87 21.18
N CYS A 135 -4.35 5.72 21.58
CA CYS A 135 -4.93 6.36 22.75
C CYS A 135 -4.57 5.65 24.06
N SER A 136 -3.83 4.54 24.06
CA SER A 136 -3.44 3.86 25.29
C SER A 136 -2.50 4.70 26.16
N GLY A 137 -1.74 5.61 25.53
CA GLY A 137 -0.88 6.59 26.19
C GLY A 137 -1.63 7.75 26.86
N PHE A 138 -2.89 7.97 26.50
CA PHE A 138 -3.71 9.00 27.14
C PHE A 138 -4.15 8.52 28.53
N ALA A 139 -3.64 9.18 29.57
CA ALA A 139 -4.08 8.96 30.94
C ALA A 139 -5.42 9.66 31.22
N TYR A 140 -5.58 10.87 30.69
CA TYR A 140 -6.78 11.71 30.76
C TYR A 140 -6.83 12.64 29.55
N VAL A 141 -8.04 13.06 29.16
CA VAL A 141 -8.27 14.01 28.06
C VAL A 141 -9.28 15.05 28.55
N ASP A 142 -9.07 16.34 28.30
CA ASP A 142 -10.05 17.38 28.59
C ASP A 142 -10.88 17.78 27.35
N VAL A 143 -11.88 18.65 27.53
CA VAL A 143 -12.76 19.10 26.43
C VAL A 143 -11.95 19.77 25.31
N MET A 144 -10.91 20.52 25.65
CA MET A 144 -10.04 21.19 24.66
C MET A 144 -9.18 20.19 23.89
N GLY A 145 -8.66 19.17 24.55
CA GLY A 145 -7.96 18.05 23.95
C GLY A 145 -8.84 17.30 22.95
N VAL A 146 -10.09 17.01 23.32
CA VAL A 146 -11.05 16.38 22.39
C VAL A 146 -11.36 17.28 21.18
N ASN A 147 -11.55 18.59 21.40
CA ASN A 147 -11.78 19.51 20.29
C ASN A 147 -10.56 19.59 19.36
N GLY A 148 -9.34 19.60 19.91
CA GLY A 148 -8.13 19.49 19.10
C GLY A 148 -8.05 18.19 18.29
N LEU A 149 -8.52 17.06 18.82
CA LEU A 149 -8.61 15.82 18.05
C LEU A 149 -9.61 15.91 16.89
N LYS A 150 -10.74 16.63 17.06
CA LYS A 150 -11.72 16.85 15.98
C LYS A 150 -11.10 17.70 14.86
N GLU A 151 -10.42 18.77 15.22
CA GLU A 151 -9.72 19.63 14.25
C GLU A 151 -8.69 18.83 13.47
N ILE A 152 -7.83 18.08 14.17
CA ILE A 152 -6.81 17.23 13.54
C ILE A 152 -7.46 16.20 12.61
N TYR A 153 -8.56 15.57 13.03
CA TYR A 153 -9.26 14.57 12.21
C TYR A 153 -9.72 15.16 10.86
N GLU A 154 -10.39 16.31 10.88
CA GLU A 154 -10.85 16.96 9.64
C GLU A 154 -9.69 17.48 8.79
N GLU A 155 -8.64 18.04 9.41
CA GLU A 155 -7.45 18.50 8.70
C GLU A 155 -6.70 17.37 8.01
N MET A 156 -6.57 16.21 8.65
CA MET A 156 -5.93 15.04 8.06
C MET A 156 -6.80 14.43 6.96
N LYS A 157 -8.11 14.39 7.15
CA LYS A 157 -9.06 13.93 6.14
C LYS A 157 -9.00 14.79 4.87
N ALA A 158 -8.86 16.11 5.01
CA ALA A 158 -8.65 17.02 3.87
C ALA A 158 -7.34 16.73 3.10
N LYS A 159 -6.33 16.18 3.77
CA LYS A 159 -5.05 15.74 3.18
C LYS A 159 -5.10 14.29 2.65
N ASN A 160 -6.28 13.68 2.53
CA ASN A 160 -6.48 12.28 2.15
C ASN A 160 -5.79 11.26 3.09
N ILE A 161 -5.72 11.61 4.38
CA ILE A 161 -5.22 10.75 5.45
C ILE A 161 -6.41 10.29 6.31
N GLN A 162 -6.70 8.99 6.29
CA GLN A 162 -7.70 8.37 7.14
C GLN A 162 -7.16 8.24 8.57
N VAL A 163 -7.79 8.93 9.52
CA VAL A 163 -7.41 8.85 10.92
C VAL A 163 -8.29 7.84 11.67
N SER A 164 -7.66 6.94 12.41
CA SER A 164 -8.31 5.94 13.28
C SER A 164 -7.75 6.03 14.70
N PHE A 165 -8.57 5.68 15.68
CA PHE A 165 -8.21 5.75 17.10
C PHE A 165 -8.19 4.33 17.69
N ALA A 166 -7.12 3.96 18.37
CA ALA A 166 -6.95 2.62 18.95
C ALA A 166 -6.73 2.67 20.46
N ALA A 167 -7.16 1.62 21.17
CA ALA A 167 -6.82 1.37 22.57
C ALA A 167 -7.20 2.50 23.57
N ALA A 168 -8.33 3.17 23.33
CA ALA A 168 -8.86 4.19 24.24
C ALA A 168 -9.44 3.57 25.53
N LYS A 169 -8.93 4.00 26.69
CA LYS A 169 -9.41 3.56 28.01
C LYS A 169 -10.84 4.03 28.27
N ALA A 170 -11.58 3.31 29.12
CA ALA A 170 -12.96 3.65 29.50
C ALA A 170 -13.18 5.13 29.88
N PRO A 171 -12.42 5.74 30.82
CA PRO A 171 -12.63 7.15 31.18
C PRO A 171 -12.39 8.11 30.01
N VAL A 172 -11.45 7.79 29.10
CA VAL A 172 -11.20 8.61 27.90
C VAL A 172 -12.36 8.52 26.92
N ARG A 173 -12.99 7.35 26.79
CA ARG A 173 -14.16 7.15 25.93
C ARG A 173 -15.39 7.90 26.45
N GLU A 174 -15.59 7.94 27.76
CA GLU A 174 -16.66 8.74 28.38
C GLU A 174 -16.49 10.23 28.06
N LEU A 175 -15.26 10.74 28.14
CA LEU A 175 -14.93 12.11 27.76
C LEU A 175 -15.11 12.39 26.26
N PHE A 176 -14.80 11.42 25.40
CA PHE A 176 -15.07 11.50 23.96
C PHE A 176 -16.57 11.61 23.67
N GLU A 177 -17.40 10.83 24.39
CA GLU A 177 -18.85 10.90 24.27
C GLU A 177 -19.41 12.22 24.80
N ALA A 178 -19.03 12.60 26.02
CA ALA A 178 -19.49 13.83 26.67
C ALA A 178 -19.09 15.10 25.88
N SER A 179 -17.91 15.09 25.26
CA SER A 179 -17.41 16.20 24.44
C SER A 179 -17.89 16.12 22.98
N GLY A 180 -18.67 15.12 22.59
CA GLY A 180 -19.24 14.97 21.25
C GLY A 180 -18.25 14.61 20.15
N LEU A 181 -17.15 13.89 20.45
CA LEU A 181 -16.20 13.41 19.43
C LEU A 181 -16.87 12.47 18.44
N TYR A 182 -17.76 11.59 18.93
CA TYR A 182 -18.45 10.58 18.11
C TYR A 182 -19.47 11.18 17.11
N ALA A 183 -19.78 12.47 17.22
CA ALA A 183 -20.58 13.17 16.22
C ALA A 183 -19.76 13.57 15.00
N THR A 184 -18.47 13.88 15.18
CA THR A 184 -17.53 14.24 14.10
C THR A 184 -16.84 13.01 13.53
N VAL A 185 -16.39 12.10 14.41
CA VAL A 185 -15.70 10.87 14.04
C VAL A 185 -16.63 9.69 14.21
N ALA A 186 -16.87 8.94 13.13
CA ALA A 186 -17.69 7.74 13.19
C ALA A 186 -17.12 6.72 14.18
N LYS A 187 -17.99 6.06 14.95
CA LYS A 187 -17.61 5.00 15.90
C LYS A 187 -16.87 3.83 15.24
N THR A 188 -17.03 3.65 13.92
CA THR A 188 -16.31 2.65 13.11
C THR A 188 -14.81 2.92 13.00
N ASN A 189 -14.35 4.16 13.23
CA ASN A 189 -12.93 4.50 13.22
C ASN A 189 -12.25 4.28 14.60
N PHE A 190 -12.95 3.67 15.55
CA PHE A 190 -12.42 3.35 16.88
C PHE A 190 -12.23 1.85 17.04
N TYR A 191 -11.02 1.45 17.44
CA TYR A 191 -10.62 0.05 17.54
C TYR A 191 -10.20 -0.31 18.97
N PRO A 192 -10.52 -1.53 19.45
CA PRO A 192 -10.11 -1.98 20.78
C PRO A 192 -8.58 -2.06 20.92
N THR A 193 -7.89 -2.54 19.89
CA THR A 193 -6.43 -2.68 19.88
C THR A 193 -5.80 -1.98 18.67
N ILE A 194 -4.50 -1.69 18.76
CA ILE A 194 -3.72 -1.17 17.63
C ILE A 194 -3.68 -2.21 16.50
N TYR A 195 -3.61 -3.49 16.85
CA TYR A 195 -3.57 -4.58 15.89
C TYR A 195 -4.81 -4.57 14.99
N ASP A 196 -6.00 -4.47 15.57
CA ASP A 196 -7.26 -4.44 14.81
C ASP A 196 -7.30 -3.24 13.85
N ALA A 197 -6.85 -2.07 14.30
CA ALA A 197 -6.79 -0.87 13.47
C ALA A 197 -5.83 -1.02 12.29
N VAL A 198 -4.65 -1.60 12.52
CA VAL A 198 -3.64 -1.85 11.47
C VAL A 198 -4.16 -2.87 10.48
N SER A 199 -4.75 -3.98 10.95
CA SER A 199 -5.31 -5.02 10.09
C SER A 199 -6.43 -4.49 9.20
N TYR A 200 -7.31 -3.65 9.73
CA TYR A 200 -8.36 -3.00 8.94
C TYR A 200 -7.77 -2.06 7.87
N ALA A 201 -6.81 -1.21 8.25
CA ALA A 201 -6.15 -0.29 7.31
C ALA A 201 -5.44 -1.03 6.16
N GLN A 202 -4.79 -2.15 6.49
CA GLN A 202 -4.14 -3.02 5.50
C GLN A 202 -5.16 -3.68 4.56
N LEU A 203 -6.27 -4.17 5.09
CA LEU A 203 -7.33 -4.79 4.30
C LEU A 203 -7.97 -3.78 3.32
N GLU A 204 -8.36 -2.60 3.80
CA GLU A 204 -8.98 -1.57 2.95
C GLU A 204 -8.01 -1.15 1.84
N LYS A 205 -6.71 -1.04 2.14
CA LYS A 205 -5.69 -0.78 1.13
C LYS A 205 -5.60 -1.88 0.07
N SER A 206 -5.63 -3.15 0.47
CA SER A 206 -5.62 -4.29 -0.47
C SER A 206 -6.86 -4.28 -1.38
N THR A 207 -8.03 -3.95 -0.84
CA THR A 207 -9.27 -3.81 -1.63
C THR A 207 -9.16 -2.68 -2.65
N LEU A 208 -8.67 -1.50 -2.23
CA LEU A 208 -8.50 -0.35 -3.12
C LEU A 208 -7.50 -0.61 -4.26
N GLN A 209 -6.45 -1.40 -4.00
CA GLN A 209 -5.52 -1.83 -5.04
C GLN A 209 -6.16 -2.83 -6.02
N MET A 210 -7.01 -3.74 -5.53
CA MET A 210 -7.73 -4.69 -6.38
C MET A 210 -8.75 -4.00 -7.30
N ASP A 211 -9.50 -3.02 -6.80
CA ASP A 211 -10.46 -2.26 -7.62
C ASP A 211 -9.76 -1.48 -8.74
N GLU A 212 -8.57 -0.93 -8.48
CA GLU A 212 -7.78 -0.20 -9.49
C GLU A 212 -7.24 -1.15 -10.58
N VAL A 213 -6.82 -2.36 -10.21
CA VAL A 213 -6.38 -3.40 -11.15
C VAL A 213 -7.55 -3.91 -12.00
N VAL A 214 -8.71 -4.15 -11.40
CA VAL A 214 -9.91 -4.64 -12.10
C VAL A 214 -10.45 -3.60 -13.08
N LEU A 215 -10.44 -2.30 -12.73
CA LEU A 215 -10.81 -1.23 -13.65
C LEU A 215 -9.85 -1.13 -14.83
N HIS A 216 -8.55 -1.30 -14.60
CA HIS A 216 -7.55 -1.32 -15.66
C HIS A 216 -7.75 -2.54 -16.59
N GLU A 217 -7.99 -3.73 -16.05
CA GLU A 217 -8.23 -4.95 -16.85
C GLU A 217 -9.50 -4.86 -17.70
N ASN A 218 -10.58 -4.29 -17.17
CA ASN A 218 -11.81 -4.02 -17.92
C ASN A 218 -11.62 -2.97 -19.03
N SER A 219 -10.70 -2.01 -18.84
CA SER A 219 -10.33 -1.04 -19.89
C SER A 219 -9.62 -1.70 -21.07
N TYR A 220 -8.78 -2.72 -20.84
CA TYR A 220 -8.16 -3.49 -21.91
C TYR A 220 -9.18 -4.42 -22.59
N ALA A 221 -10.06 -5.08 -21.82
CA ALA A 221 -11.11 -5.94 -22.38
C ALA A 221 -12.09 -5.20 -23.29
N ASN A 222 -12.51 -3.98 -22.92
CA ASN A 222 -13.41 -3.17 -23.76
C ASN A 222 -12.75 -2.64 -25.05
N SER A 223 -11.42 -2.59 -25.12
CA SER A 223 -10.70 -2.20 -26.35
C SER A 223 -10.59 -3.34 -27.38
N ILE A 224 -10.63 -4.60 -26.95
CA ILE A 224 -10.54 -5.77 -27.84
C ILE A 224 -11.90 -6.08 -28.49
N VAL A 225 -13.02 -5.72 -27.87
CA VAL A 225 -14.37 -6.01 -28.41
C VAL A 225 -14.77 -5.06 -29.56
N ASN A 226 -14.07 -3.94 -29.77
CA ASN A 226 -14.38 -2.99 -30.86
C ASN A 226 -13.63 -3.22 -32.18
N THR A 227 -12.92 -4.35 -32.35
CA THR A 227 -12.10 -4.61 -33.57
C THR A 227 -12.45 -5.94 -34.25
N THR A 228 -13.73 -6.31 -34.34
CA THR A 228 -14.15 -7.38 -35.26
C THR A 228 -15.26 -6.90 -36.20
N ASP A 229 -14.84 -6.68 -37.44
CA ASP A 229 -15.57 -6.66 -38.71
C ASP A 229 -16.82 -5.79 -38.85
N GLU A 230 -16.62 -4.59 -39.39
CA GLU A 230 -17.44 -4.12 -40.51
C GLU A 230 -16.52 -3.74 -41.67
N THR A 231 -16.41 -4.60 -42.71
CA THR A 231 -16.41 -4.20 -44.13
C THR A 231 -16.23 -5.40 -45.07
N PHE A 232 -17.29 -5.73 -45.83
CA PHE A 232 -17.36 -6.02 -47.29
C PHE A 232 -18.71 -6.73 -47.57
N GLU A 233 -19.55 -6.46 -48.58
CA GLU A 233 -19.67 -5.48 -49.66
C GLU A 233 -21.13 -5.62 -50.21
N SER A 234 -21.55 -4.60 -50.99
CA SER A 234 -22.65 -4.48 -51.98
C SER A 234 -23.20 -5.77 -52.67
N SER A 235 -24.38 -5.85 -53.30
CA SER A 235 -25.43 -4.92 -53.77
C SER A 235 -26.72 -5.69 -54.17
N ASP A 236 -27.79 -4.92 -54.41
CA ASP A 236 -28.81 -5.10 -55.47
C ASP A 236 -30.25 -5.64 -55.20
N THR A 237 -31.17 -4.70 -55.44
CA THR A 237 -32.46 -4.78 -56.16
C THR A 237 -33.79 -5.14 -55.45
N SER A 238 -34.65 -4.10 -55.38
CA SER A 238 -36.07 -4.03 -55.81
C SER A 238 -37.03 -5.15 -55.37
N ASN A 239 -38.12 -4.82 -54.65
CA ASN A 239 -39.40 -4.30 -55.18
C ASN A 239 -40.52 -4.35 -54.11
N GLY A 240 -41.40 -3.34 -54.09
CA GLY A 240 -42.84 -3.54 -53.95
C GLY A 240 -43.54 -3.70 -52.57
N HIS A 241 -44.17 -2.61 -52.14
CA HIS A 241 -45.63 -2.47 -51.92
C HIS A 241 -46.34 -2.83 -50.57
N LYS A 242 -47.13 -1.82 -50.11
CA LYS A 242 -48.37 -1.80 -49.26
C LYS A 242 -48.16 -1.68 -47.73
N SER A 243 -48.45 -0.56 -47.07
CA SER A 243 -49.73 0.15 -46.77
C SER A 243 -50.52 -0.45 -45.58
N VAL A 244 -51.05 0.46 -44.72
CA VAL A 244 -52.21 0.34 -43.78
C VAL A 244 -51.84 -0.08 -42.32
N GLU A 245 -51.82 0.87 -41.35
CA GLU A 245 -52.87 1.16 -40.32
C GLU A 245 -52.77 0.20 -39.10
N SER A 246 -52.97 0.49 -37.82
CA SER A 246 -53.87 1.39 -37.10
C SER A 246 -53.44 1.44 -35.61
N SER A 247 -53.52 2.63 -35.00
CA SER A 247 -54.17 2.94 -33.71
C SER A 247 -53.92 2.16 -32.38
N ARG A 248 -53.75 2.98 -31.33
CA ARG A 248 -54.47 2.97 -30.03
C ARG A 248 -53.97 2.13 -28.84
N THR A 249 -53.37 2.85 -27.89
CA THR A 249 -53.68 3.00 -26.44
C THR A 249 -54.38 1.91 -25.62
N ARG A 250 -53.97 1.92 -24.33
CA ARG A 250 -54.52 1.34 -23.08
C ARG A 250 -53.83 0.04 -22.66
N HIS A 251 -53.48 -0.18 -21.39
CA HIS A 251 -53.96 0.40 -20.13
C HIS A 251 -52.83 0.56 -19.12
#